data_AF-A0A9W8D354-F1
#
_entry.id   AF-A0A9W8D354-F1
#
_cell.length_a   1.000
_cell.length_b   1.000
_cell.length_c   1.000
_cell.angle_alpha   90.00
_cell.angle_beta   90.00
_cell.angle_gamma   90.00
#
_symmetry.space_group_name_H-M   'P 1'
#
loop_
_entity.id
_entity.type
_entity.pdbx_description
1 polymer ?
#
loop_
_entity_poly.entity_id
_entity_poly.type
_entity_poly.pdbx_seq_one_letter_code
_entity_poly.pdbx_strand_id
1 'polypeptide(L)'
;MVYEALAKLHRENVLVGFTVPELIARFRLAVDDGIRKVMSKMGISTLQSYKGAQIFEALGIANEVVERCFVGTASRVGGTTLAGFAADALAMHNAAYGNSNAVPPALGDEGEYNWRRGGARHVNTPATVSNMQDAVRRENKAAWEAYTAEAQASVRDCTLRGLLELDDDDTTHAVPIDKVEPWTSIVKRFCTGAMSYGSISKEAHTALAVAMNAIGGKSNSGEGGEDAERSIVRADGSCARSAIKQVASGRFGVTSNYLADADELQIKMAQGAKAGEGGELLGTKVSADIARTRHTTPGVTLVSPPPHHDIYSIEDLKQLIYDLKSANEGARVSVKLVSEVGVGVVAAGVVKALADHILVAGHDGGTGAARWTGIKYAGLPWELGLAETHQTLVLNGLRGRVVLQTDGQLKTARDVAIAALLGAEEFGFATAPLVALGCVYLRRCHQNSCAVGIATQDPELRAKFGGQPEHVINFFHYLAEDLRTLMARLGFCTVREMVGHAERLRVRTDYASAKGALDLSSLLQPAHEMRRGVATHSVEQQQHDVAGRLDARLLPQLQEALQGGTTADIEVAIGNTDRAFGTVLSYH
;
A
#
# COMPACT_ATOMS: atom_id res chain seq x y z
N MET A 1 31.68 -18.56 -6.52
CA MET A 1 31.52 -18.23 -5.08
C MET A 1 30.31 -18.91 -4.45
N VAL A 2 29.06 -18.69 -4.91
CA VAL A 2 27.87 -19.29 -4.26
C VAL A 2 27.91 -20.82 -4.19
N TYR A 3 28.35 -21.50 -5.25
CA TYR A 3 28.50 -22.96 -5.22
C TYR A 3 29.52 -23.45 -4.19
N GLU A 4 30.60 -22.69 -3.95
CA GLU A 4 31.57 -23.01 -2.90
C GLU A 4 30.97 -22.78 -1.50
N ALA A 5 30.15 -21.73 -1.33
CA ALA A 5 29.42 -21.52 -0.07
C ALA A 5 28.48 -22.69 0.24
N LEU A 6 27.77 -23.23 -0.77
CA LEU A 6 26.95 -24.43 -0.60
C LEU A 6 27.79 -25.66 -0.22
N ALA A 7 28.93 -25.86 -0.89
CA ALA A 7 29.85 -26.95 -0.57
C ALA A 7 30.43 -26.82 0.85
N LYS A 8 30.77 -25.61 1.27
CA LYS A 8 31.22 -25.32 2.64
C LYS A 8 30.13 -25.64 3.68
N LEU A 9 28.92 -25.14 3.50
CA LEU A 9 27.80 -25.40 4.41
C LEU A 9 27.47 -26.89 4.50
N HIS A 10 27.67 -27.64 3.42
CA HIS A 10 27.58 -29.09 3.43
C HIS A 10 28.70 -29.75 4.25
N ARG A 11 29.97 -29.35 4.04
CA ARG A 11 31.12 -29.85 4.83
C ARG A 11 30.98 -29.54 6.33
N GLU A 12 30.35 -28.43 6.67
CA GLU A 12 30.07 -28.01 8.05
C GLU A 12 28.80 -28.65 8.64
N ASN A 13 28.14 -29.56 7.92
CA ASN A 13 26.90 -30.24 8.34
C ASN A 13 25.72 -29.28 8.64
N VAL A 14 25.71 -28.08 8.06
CA VAL A 14 24.55 -27.17 8.12
C VAL A 14 23.47 -27.61 7.14
N LEU A 15 23.87 -28.05 5.95
CA LEU A 15 22.99 -28.58 4.91
C LEU A 15 23.15 -30.11 4.82
N VAL A 16 22.33 -30.82 5.59
CA VAL A 16 22.30 -32.28 5.65
C VAL A 16 21.25 -32.87 4.69
N GLY A 17 21.41 -34.14 4.32
CA GLY A 17 20.42 -34.89 3.53
C GLY A 17 20.50 -34.72 2.01
N PHE A 18 21.49 -33.98 1.50
CA PHE A 18 21.74 -33.79 0.06
C PHE A 18 23.24 -33.83 -0.23
N THR A 19 23.60 -34.34 -1.40
CA THR A 19 24.96 -34.24 -1.95
C THR A 19 25.23 -32.82 -2.48
N VAL A 20 26.50 -32.42 -2.63
CA VAL A 20 26.84 -31.09 -3.19
C VAL A 20 26.27 -30.88 -4.61
N PRO A 21 26.33 -31.84 -5.56
CA PRO A 21 25.70 -31.67 -6.87
C PRO A 21 24.18 -31.44 -6.79
N GLU A 22 23.52 -32.13 -5.88
CA GLU A 22 22.09 -31.98 -5.59
C GLU A 22 21.73 -30.60 -5.03
N LEU A 23 22.58 -30.03 -4.17
CA LEU A 23 22.43 -28.67 -3.67
C LEU A 23 22.58 -27.63 -4.80
N ILE A 24 23.57 -27.81 -5.67
CA ILE A 24 23.79 -26.94 -6.83
C ILE A 24 22.58 -26.98 -7.79
N ALA A 25 22.05 -28.17 -8.08
CA ALA A 25 20.89 -28.34 -8.94
C ALA A 25 19.64 -27.64 -8.37
N ARG A 26 19.39 -27.79 -7.07
CA ARG A 26 18.29 -27.09 -6.38
C ARG A 26 18.46 -25.58 -6.38
N PHE A 27 19.68 -25.08 -6.18
CA PHE A 27 19.97 -23.66 -6.28
C PHE A 27 19.68 -23.12 -7.69
N ARG A 28 20.12 -23.81 -8.74
CA ARG A 28 19.83 -23.42 -10.13
C ARG A 28 18.32 -23.36 -10.40
N LEU A 29 17.58 -24.38 -9.97
CA LEU A 29 16.13 -24.41 -10.10
C LEU A 29 15.46 -23.21 -9.41
N ALA A 30 15.90 -22.86 -8.20
CA ALA A 30 15.38 -21.70 -7.47
C ALA A 30 15.71 -20.36 -8.16
N VAL A 31 16.90 -20.23 -8.75
CA VAL A 31 17.28 -19.05 -9.54
C VAL A 31 16.48 -18.96 -10.83
N ASP A 32 16.28 -20.07 -11.54
CA ASP A 32 15.47 -20.12 -12.76
C ASP A 32 14.02 -19.71 -12.49
N ASP A 33 13.43 -20.22 -11.41
CA ASP A 33 12.09 -19.81 -10.95
C ASP A 33 12.06 -18.33 -10.57
N GLY A 34 13.07 -17.85 -9.84
CA GLY A 34 13.21 -16.44 -9.47
C GLY A 34 13.28 -15.51 -10.69
N ILE A 35 14.06 -15.87 -11.72
CA ILE A 35 14.17 -15.10 -12.96
C ILE A 35 12.82 -15.08 -13.70
N ARG A 36 12.18 -16.25 -13.87
CA ARG A 36 10.85 -16.34 -14.51
C ARG A 36 9.83 -15.50 -13.77
N LYS A 37 9.86 -15.52 -12.45
CA LYS A 37 8.97 -14.74 -11.59
C LYS A 37 9.19 -13.25 -11.80
N VAL A 38 10.42 -12.75 -11.79
CA VAL A 38 10.73 -11.33 -12.04
C VAL A 38 10.28 -10.90 -13.44
N MET A 39 10.54 -11.70 -14.47
CA MET A 39 10.11 -11.42 -15.85
C MET A 39 8.57 -11.33 -15.96
N SER A 40 7.86 -12.25 -15.31
CA SER A 40 6.40 -12.30 -15.36
C SER A 40 5.71 -11.08 -14.74
N LYS A 41 6.39 -10.32 -13.86
CA LYS A 41 5.84 -9.09 -13.26
C LYS A 41 5.45 -8.05 -14.29
N MET A 42 6.15 -8.04 -15.43
CA MET A 42 5.92 -7.15 -16.56
C MET A 42 5.36 -7.88 -17.78
N GLY A 43 4.83 -9.09 -17.60
CA GLY A 43 4.27 -9.90 -18.69
C GLY A 43 5.30 -10.46 -19.68
N ILE A 44 6.60 -10.45 -19.34
CA ILE A 44 7.66 -10.89 -20.26
C ILE A 44 7.82 -12.41 -20.16
N SER A 45 7.68 -13.10 -21.29
CA SER A 45 7.70 -14.56 -21.35
C SER A 45 9.04 -15.16 -21.80
N THR A 46 9.93 -14.39 -22.43
CA THR A 46 11.21 -14.90 -22.96
C THR A 46 12.41 -14.18 -22.36
N LEU A 47 13.44 -14.94 -21.98
CA LEU A 47 14.68 -14.38 -21.46
C LEU A 47 15.39 -13.54 -22.52
N GLN A 48 15.25 -13.90 -23.79
CA GLN A 48 15.85 -13.16 -24.90
C GLN A 48 15.30 -11.74 -24.99
N SER A 49 13.99 -11.54 -24.82
CA SER A 49 13.38 -10.21 -24.78
C SER A 49 13.73 -9.45 -23.50
N TYR A 50 13.88 -10.14 -22.36
CA TYR A 50 14.24 -9.51 -21.10
C TYR A 50 15.70 -9.03 -21.07
N LYS A 51 16.60 -9.79 -21.70
CA LYS A 51 18.05 -9.51 -21.71
C LYS A 51 18.31 -8.16 -22.39
N GLY A 52 18.85 -7.21 -21.63
CA GLY A 52 19.20 -5.87 -22.12
C GLY A 52 18.04 -4.89 -22.17
N ALA A 53 16.81 -5.30 -21.83
CA ALA A 53 15.64 -4.41 -21.82
C ALA A 53 15.62 -3.40 -20.66
N GLN A 54 16.50 -3.58 -19.66
CA GLN A 54 16.64 -2.67 -18.51
C GLN A 54 15.30 -2.40 -17.80
N ILE A 55 14.54 -3.46 -17.49
CA ILE A 55 13.28 -3.40 -16.76
C ILE A 55 13.55 -3.18 -15.25
N PHE A 56 14.19 -2.06 -14.95
CA PHE A 56 14.63 -1.63 -13.63
C PHE A 56 14.53 -0.11 -13.55
N GLU A 57 14.43 0.40 -12.33
CA GLU A 57 14.61 1.81 -12.04
C GLU A 57 15.73 1.97 -11.02
N ALA A 58 16.63 2.91 -11.28
CA ALA A 58 17.72 3.24 -10.37
C ALA A 58 17.26 4.26 -9.33
N LEU A 59 17.55 3.97 -8.07
CA LEU A 59 17.31 4.88 -6.95
C LEU A 59 18.63 5.10 -6.21
N GLY A 60 19.11 6.33 -6.15
CA GLY A 60 20.37 6.65 -5.49
C GLY A 60 21.62 6.47 -6.36
N ILE A 61 21.50 6.47 -7.69
CA ILE A 61 22.62 6.35 -8.64
C ILE A 61 22.75 7.63 -9.46
N ALA A 62 23.94 8.24 -9.49
CA ALA A 62 24.17 9.47 -10.24
C ALA A 62 23.97 9.27 -11.75
N ASN A 63 23.48 10.32 -12.43
CA ASN A 63 23.23 10.29 -13.88
C ASN A 63 24.50 9.97 -14.68
N GLU A 64 25.68 10.47 -14.27
CA GLU A 64 26.95 10.13 -14.93
C GLU A 64 27.26 8.61 -14.92
N VAL A 65 26.81 7.88 -13.90
CA VAL A 65 26.98 6.42 -13.83
C VAL A 65 25.99 5.74 -14.76
N VAL A 66 24.74 6.20 -14.77
CA VAL A 66 23.70 5.71 -15.67
C VAL A 66 24.10 5.90 -17.12
N GLU A 67 24.55 7.10 -17.50
CA GLU A 67 25.00 7.43 -18.87
C GLU A 67 26.21 6.60 -19.31
N ARG A 68 27.07 6.20 -18.38
CA ARG A 68 28.24 5.38 -18.71
C ARG A 68 27.95 3.88 -18.75
N CYS A 69 27.10 3.39 -17.85
CA CYS A 69 26.97 1.94 -17.58
C CYS A 69 25.59 1.37 -17.91
N PHE A 70 24.53 2.19 -17.85
CA PHE A 70 23.12 1.74 -17.88
C PHE A 70 22.24 2.71 -18.70
N VAL A 71 22.74 3.14 -19.86
CA VAL A 71 22.07 4.13 -20.72
C VAL A 71 20.61 3.73 -20.96
N GLY A 72 19.69 4.63 -20.62
CA GLY A 72 18.24 4.44 -20.75
C GLY A 72 17.52 4.09 -19.44
N THR A 73 18.22 3.67 -18.40
CA THR A 73 17.61 3.41 -17.08
C THR A 73 17.21 4.73 -16.41
N ALA A 74 15.98 4.82 -15.90
CA ALA A 74 15.54 6.01 -15.16
C ALA A 74 16.26 6.11 -13.80
N SER A 75 16.71 7.33 -13.44
CA SER A 75 17.30 7.65 -12.12
C SER A 75 16.89 9.05 -11.66
N ARG A 76 15.65 9.17 -11.16
CA ARG A 76 14.98 10.48 -10.97
C ARG A 76 15.61 11.38 -9.92
N VAL A 77 16.35 10.81 -8.96
CA VAL A 77 16.90 11.53 -7.80
C VAL A 77 18.43 11.58 -7.77
N GLY A 78 19.10 11.03 -8.79
CA GLY A 78 20.57 10.92 -8.79
C GLY A 78 21.10 10.13 -7.58
N GLY A 79 22.34 10.41 -7.18
CA GLY A 79 22.94 9.84 -5.97
C GLY A 79 24.42 9.51 -6.12
N THR A 80 24.79 8.27 -5.87
CA THR A 80 26.19 7.88 -5.75
C THR A 80 26.91 7.79 -7.10
N THR A 81 28.16 8.25 -7.11
CA THR A 81 29.04 8.28 -8.28
C THR A 81 29.91 7.02 -8.35
N LEU A 82 30.69 6.86 -9.43
CA LEU A 82 31.69 5.79 -9.50
C LEU A 82 32.70 5.84 -8.36
N ALA A 83 33.07 7.04 -7.89
CA ALA A 83 33.96 7.20 -6.74
C ALA A 83 33.32 6.69 -5.44
N GLY A 84 32.01 6.94 -5.26
CA GLY A 84 31.25 6.40 -4.12
C GLY A 84 31.20 4.88 -4.13
N PHE A 85 30.89 4.26 -5.28
CA PHE A 85 30.93 2.80 -5.43
C PHE A 85 32.33 2.22 -5.19
N ALA A 86 33.38 2.89 -5.67
CA ALA A 86 34.76 2.46 -5.43
C ALA A 86 35.11 2.52 -3.94
N ALA A 87 34.69 3.57 -3.23
CA ALA A 87 34.90 3.70 -1.79
C ALA A 87 34.19 2.58 -1.00
N ASP A 88 32.93 2.28 -1.32
CA ASP A 88 32.19 1.17 -0.70
C ASP A 88 32.87 -0.18 -0.99
N ALA A 89 33.29 -0.43 -2.22
CA ALA A 89 34.01 -1.65 -2.60
C ALA A 89 35.36 -1.80 -1.86
N LEU A 90 36.12 -0.70 -1.71
CA LEU A 90 37.37 -0.67 -0.96
C LEU A 90 37.14 -0.86 0.54
N ALA A 91 36.06 -0.30 1.11
CA ALA A 91 35.70 -0.52 2.51
C ALA A 91 35.40 -2.01 2.77
N MET A 92 34.61 -2.65 1.90
CA MET A 92 34.36 -4.09 1.97
C MET A 92 35.64 -4.91 1.81
N HIS A 93 36.51 -4.52 0.88
CA HIS A 93 37.81 -5.17 0.67
C HIS A 93 38.70 -5.06 1.92
N ASN A 94 38.84 -3.87 2.50
CA ASN A 94 39.65 -3.63 3.68
C ASN A 94 39.09 -4.36 4.92
N ALA A 95 37.76 -4.46 5.05
CA ALA A 95 37.15 -5.24 6.11
C ALA A 95 37.49 -6.74 6.02
N ALA A 96 37.61 -7.28 4.80
CA ALA A 96 37.93 -8.69 4.57
C ALA A 96 39.44 -9.00 4.56
N TYR A 97 40.28 -8.08 4.08
CA TYR A 97 41.71 -8.33 3.79
C TYR A 97 42.68 -7.36 4.47
N GLY A 98 42.20 -6.30 5.13
CA GLY A 98 43.03 -5.22 5.68
C GLY A 98 43.89 -5.62 6.89
N ASN A 99 43.62 -6.78 7.51
CA ASN A 99 44.47 -7.35 8.55
C ASN A 99 44.82 -8.81 8.20
N SER A 100 45.95 -8.99 7.51
CA SER A 100 46.42 -10.30 7.02
C SER A 100 46.72 -11.31 8.14
N ASN A 101 46.84 -10.88 9.40
CA ASN A 101 47.14 -11.72 10.55
C ASN A 101 45.90 -12.05 11.40
N ALA A 102 44.73 -11.50 11.09
CA ALA A 102 43.48 -11.79 11.79
C ALA A 102 42.68 -12.88 11.06
N VAL A 103 42.12 -13.83 11.80
CA VAL A 103 41.09 -14.72 11.26
C VAL A 103 39.88 -13.84 10.91
N PRO A 104 39.41 -13.81 9.65
CA PRO A 104 38.24 -13.01 9.30
C PRO A 104 37.05 -13.44 10.15
N PRO A 105 36.31 -12.51 10.77
CA PRO A 105 35.15 -12.86 11.56
C PRO A 105 34.10 -13.57 10.69
N ALA A 106 33.30 -14.44 11.30
CA ALA A 106 32.13 -14.99 10.62
C ALA A 106 31.22 -13.84 10.14
N LEU A 107 30.55 -14.02 9.00
CA LEU A 107 29.57 -13.06 8.52
C LEU A 107 28.45 -12.93 9.56
N GLY A 108 28.23 -11.71 10.05
CA GLY A 108 27.18 -11.40 11.02
C GLY A 108 25.81 -11.27 10.36
N ASP A 109 24.76 -11.34 11.17
CA ASP A 109 23.41 -10.93 10.75
C ASP A 109 23.36 -9.38 10.72
N GLU A 110 23.47 -8.81 9.52
CA GLU A 110 23.41 -7.36 9.30
C GLU A 110 22.04 -6.76 9.64
N GLY A 111 21.02 -7.58 9.89
CA GLY A 111 19.69 -7.11 10.26
C GLY A 111 18.90 -6.51 9.09
N GLU A 112 19.24 -6.85 7.84
CA GLU A 112 18.55 -6.31 6.67
C GLU A 112 17.07 -6.75 6.60
N TYR A 113 16.79 -8.02 6.92
CA TYR A 113 15.44 -8.61 6.81
C TYR A 113 14.64 -8.51 8.11
N ASN A 114 15.33 -8.63 9.24
CA ASN A 114 14.75 -8.54 10.58
C ASN A 114 15.56 -7.54 11.38
N TRP A 115 14.87 -6.75 12.21
CA TRP A 115 15.56 -5.80 13.07
C TRP A 115 16.55 -6.54 14.00
N ARG A 116 17.79 -6.04 14.05
CA ARG A 116 18.84 -6.46 14.96
C ARG A 116 19.42 -5.25 15.66
N ARG A 117 19.76 -5.40 16.94
CA ARG A 117 20.46 -4.35 17.69
C ARG A 117 21.82 -4.12 17.04
N GLY A 118 22.07 -2.88 16.60
CA GLY A 118 23.31 -2.51 15.91
C GLY A 118 23.39 -2.92 14.43
N GLY A 119 22.33 -3.51 13.87
CA GLY A 119 22.23 -3.81 12.44
C GLY A 119 21.65 -2.65 11.63
N ALA A 120 21.19 -2.96 10.41
CA ALA A 120 20.52 -2.05 9.51
C ALA A 120 19.34 -1.35 10.20
N ARG A 121 19.10 -0.09 9.84
CA ARG A 121 18.00 0.72 10.37
C ARG A 121 16.66 0.23 9.81
N HIS A 122 15.61 0.28 10.63
CA HIS A 122 14.23 -0.04 10.23
C HIS A 122 13.31 1.06 10.70
N VAL A 123 12.32 1.39 9.87
CA VAL A 123 11.23 2.31 10.24
C VAL A 123 10.34 1.78 11.37
N ASN A 124 10.37 0.48 11.65
CA ASN A 124 9.68 -0.16 12.77
C ASN A 124 10.74 -0.76 13.71
N THR A 125 10.90 -0.14 14.89
CA THR A 125 11.80 -0.61 15.95
C THR A 125 11.00 -1.12 17.16
N PRO A 126 11.58 -1.97 18.02
CA PRO A 126 10.93 -2.39 19.26
C PRO A 126 10.48 -1.23 20.15
N ALA A 127 11.26 -0.14 20.18
CA ALA A 127 10.91 1.07 20.92
C ALA A 127 9.65 1.75 20.36
N THR A 128 9.58 1.97 19.04
CA THR A 128 8.36 2.52 18.42
C THR A 128 7.13 1.65 18.67
N VAL A 129 7.28 0.32 18.62
CA VAL A 129 6.17 -0.62 18.86
C VAL A 129 5.68 -0.54 20.30
N SER A 130 6.61 -0.55 21.27
CA SER A 130 6.27 -0.49 22.69
C SER A 130 5.61 0.84 23.07
N ASN A 131 6.19 1.96 22.65
CA ASN A 131 5.67 3.30 22.97
C ASN A 131 4.30 3.55 22.34
N MET A 132 4.10 3.12 21.08
CA MET A 132 2.78 3.19 20.43
C MET A 132 1.72 2.43 21.22
N GLN A 133 2.03 1.17 21.59
CA GLN A 133 1.08 0.34 22.33
C GLN A 133 0.78 0.89 23.73
N ASP A 134 1.76 1.46 24.41
CA ASP A 134 1.54 2.11 25.70
C ASP A 134 0.65 3.35 25.57
N ALA A 135 0.95 4.20 24.59
CA ALA A 135 0.20 5.42 24.31
C ALA A 135 -1.29 5.13 24.08
N VAL A 136 -1.62 4.19 23.19
CA VAL A 136 -3.03 3.96 22.80
C VAL A 136 -3.83 3.13 23.80
N ARG A 137 -3.17 2.29 24.61
CA ARG A 137 -3.84 1.43 25.61
C ARG A 137 -4.04 2.12 26.95
N ARG A 138 -3.10 3.00 27.34
CA ARG A 138 -3.11 3.67 28.65
C ARG A 138 -3.36 5.17 28.54
N GLU A 139 -3.65 5.66 27.34
CA GLU A 139 -3.79 7.09 27.02
C GLU A 139 -2.55 7.90 27.46
N ASN A 140 -1.37 7.28 27.36
CA ASN A 140 -0.12 7.84 27.84
C ASN A 140 0.47 8.82 26.81
N LYS A 141 0.27 10.12 27.03
CA LYS A 141 0.79 11.18 26.18
C LYS A 141 2.32 11.19 26.08
N ALA A 142 3.04 10.93 27.17
CA ALA A 142 4.51 10.90 27.13
C ALA A 142 5.03 9.75 26.27
N ALA A 143 4.33 8.61 26.26
CA ALA A 143 4.64 7.51 25.36
C ALA A 143 4.32 7.85 23.90
N TRP A 144 3.26 8.63 23.63
CA TRP A 144 2.96 9.12 22.29
C TRP A 144 4.07 10.04 21.76
N GLU A 145 4.53 11.00 22.57
CA GLU A 145 5.64 11.90 22.24
C GLU A 145 6.95 11.12 21.99
N ALA A 146 7.24 10.12 22.83
CA ALA A 146 8.39 9.24 22.62
C ALA A 146 8.26 8.37 21.37
N TYR A 147 7.04 7.92 21.03
CA TYR A 147 6.77 7.21 19.78
C TYR A 147 7.02 8.09 18.56
N THR A 148 6.46 9.30 18.53
CA THR A 148 6.57 10.19 17.37
C THR A 148 8.02 10.63 17.15
N ALA A 149 8.77 10.95 18.21
CA ALA A 149 10.18 11.30 18.12
C ALA A 149 11.04 10.15 17.54
N GLU A 150 10.90 8.93 18.08
CA GLU A 150 11.66 7.76 17.61
C GLU A 150 11.26 7.36 16.18
N ALA A 151 9.96 7.43 15.86
CA ALA A 151 9.47 7.15 14.51
C ALA A 151 10.02 8.16 13.49
N GLN A 152 10.05 9.44 13.83
CA GLN A 152 10.63 10.47 12.97
C GLN A 152 12.14 10.29 12.77
N ALA A 153 12.89 9.94 13.84
CA ALA A 153 14.31 9.62 13.72
C ALA A 153 14.54 8.42 12.78
N SER A 154 13.73 7.36 12.92
CA SER A 154 13.83 6.19 12.05
C SER A 154 13.49 6.51 10.59
N VAL A 155 12.50 7.36 10.34
CA VAL A 155 12.14 7.84 8.99
C VAL A 155 13.27 8.67 8.38
N ARG A 156 13.89 9.58 9.15
CA ARG A 156 15.04 10.39 8.73
C ARG A 156 16.21 9.55 8.19
N ASP A 157 16.43 8.37 8.74
CA ASP A 157 17.51 7.47 8.35
C ASP A 157 17.17 6.52 7.19
N CYS A 158 15.88 6.31 6.88
CA CYS A 158 15.44 5.19 6.03
C CYS A 158 14.74 5.60 4.74
N THR A 159 14.22 6.82 4.60
CA THR A 159 13.28 7.17 3.53
C THR A 159 13.55 8.53 2.89
N LEU A 160 12.99 8.77 1.70
CA LEU A 160 13.11 10.05 1.00
C LEU A 160 12.42 11.19 1.76
N ARG A 161 11.21 10.99 2.29
CA ARG A 161 10.57 11.99 3.17
C ARG A 161 11.35 12.27 4.46
N GLY A 162 12.30 11.41 4.83
CA GLY A 162 13.24 11.64 5.91
C GLY A 162 14.25 12.77 5.60
N LEU A 163 14.43 13.10 4.33
CA LEU A 163 15.31 14.17 3.85
C LEU A 163 14.59 15.51 3.68
N LEU A 164 13.27 15.52 3.81
CA LEU A 164 12.46 16.73 3.69
C LEU A 164 12.28 17.40 5.06
N GLU A 165 11.94 18.68 5.08
CA GLU A 165 11.47 19.42 6.24
C GLU A 165 10.24 20.22 5.85
N LEU A 166 9.34 20.42 6.83
CA LEU A 166 8.23 21.35 6.68
C LEU A 166 8.81 22.76 6.76
N ASP A 167 8.45 23.62 5.81
CA ASP A 167 8.89 25.01 5.83
C ASP A 167 8.00 25.83 6.76
N ASP A 168 8.28 25.74 8.05
CA ASP A 168 7.53 26.36 9.14
C ASP A 168 8.35 27.42 9.93
N ASP A 169 9.49 27.85 9.37
CA ASP A 169 10.31 28.94 9.92
C ASP A 169 9.58 30.30 9.86
N ASP A 170 8.79 30.51 8.81
CA ASP A 170 7.98 31.72 8.65
C ASP A 170 6.61 31.55 9.30
N THR A 171 6.51 31.97 10.56
CA THR A 171 5.28 31.91 11.34
C THR A 171 4.27 33.01 10.98
N THR A 172 4.56 33.91 10.02
CA THR A 172 3.60 34.97 9.64
C THR A 172 2.31 34.43 9.04
N HIS A 173 2.37 33.21 8.49
CA HIS A 173 1.24 32.50 7.92
C HIS A 173 0.46 31.67 8.94
N ALA A 174 0.99 31.47 10.15
CA ALA A 174 0.40 30.56 11.14
C ALA A 174 -1.01 30.99 11.54
N VAL A 175 -1.90 30.01 11.73
CA VAL A 175 -3.29 30.23 12.13
C VAL A 175 -3.54 29.67 13.54
N PRO A 176 -4.46 30.24 14.32
CA PRO A 176 -4.85 29.65 15.60
C PRO A 176 -5.39 28.22 15.42
N ILE A 177 -5.01 27.30 16.32
CA ILE A 177 -5.44 25.89 16.27
C ILE A 177 -6.97 25.72 16.25
N ASP A 178 -7.70 26.65 16.88
CA ASP A 178 -9.17 26.67 16.90
C ASP A 178 -9.80 26.99 15.54
N LYS A 179 -9.04 27.52 14.58
CA LYS A 179 -9.45 27.71 13.18
C LYS A 179 -9.21 26.47 12.32
N VAL A 180 -8.33 25.58 12.78
CA VAL A 180 -8.06 24.32 12.08
C VAL A 180 -9.22 23.36 12.31
N GLU A 181 -9.67 22.70 11.23
CA GLU A 181 -10.75 21.72 11.28
C GLU A 181 -10.53 20.68 12.39
N PRO A 182 -11.60 20.24 13.08
CA PRO A 182 -11.47 19.33 14.21
C PRO A 182 -10.95 17.97 13.77
N TRP A 183 -10.35 17.22 14.70
CA TRP A 183 -9.79 15.90 14.41
C TRP A 183 -10.83 14.94 13.80
N THR A 184 -12.10 15.07 14.20
CA THR A 184 -13.25 14.30 13.69
C THR A 184 -13.56 14.55 12.21
N SER A 185 -13.12 15.69 11.65
CA SER A 185 -13.18 15.96 10.21
C SER A 185 -12.00 15.33 9.48
N ILE A 186 -10.79 15.45 10.06
CA ILE A 186 -9.55 14.93 9.49
C ILE A 186 -9.58 13.41 9.36
N VAL A 187 -10.02 12.69 10.38
CA VAL A 187 -10.02 11.21 10.39
C VAL A 187 -10.91 10.57 9.32
N LYS A 188 -11.86 11.32 8.73
CA LYS A 188 -12.65 10.85 7.58
C LYS A 188 -11.80 10.62 6.33
N ARG A 189 -10.60 11.23 6.28
CA ARG A 189 -9.60 11.03 5.24
C ARG A 189 -8.69 9.83 5.52
N PHE A 190 -8.81 9.20 6.69
CA PHE A 190 -7.99 8.07 7.08
C PHE A 190 -8.68 6.75 6.75
N CYS A 191 -7.90 5.85 6.15
CA CYS A 191 -8.34 4.51 5.82
C CYS A 191 -7.42 3.48 6.48
N THR A 192 -7.98 2.41 7.03
CA THR A 192 -7.16 1.23 7.32
C THR A 192 -6.89 0.47 6.03
N GLY A 193 -5.64 0.05 5.83
CA GLY A 193 -5.19 -0.57 4.59
C GLY A 193 -5.87 -1.93 4.32
N ALA A 194 -5.93 -2.30 3.05
CA ALA A 194 -6.52 -3.55 2.57
C ALA A 194 -5.77 -4.80 3.10
N MET A 195 -6.27 -5.40 4.18
CA MET A 195 -5.65 -6.55 4.84
C MET A 195 -6.67 -7.68 4.94
N SER A 196 -6.53 -8.71 4.09
CA SER A 196 -7.57 -9.73 3.94
C SER A 196 -7.88 -10.50 5.22
N TYR A 197 -9.15 -10.79 5.46
CA TYR A 197 -9.56 -11.91 6.31
C TYR A 197 -8.89 -13.21 5.81
N GLY A 198 -8.13 -13.86 6.68
CA GLY A 198 -7.22 -14.96 6.36
C GLY A 198 -5.76 -14.59 6.58
N SER A 199 -5.31 -13.46 6.04
CA SER A 199 -4.00 -12.90 6.40
C SER A 199 -3.99 -12.45 7.86
N ILE A 200 -5.02 -11.74 8.27
CA ILE A 200 -5.30 -11.42 9.68
C ILE A 200 -6.52 -12.20 10.19
N SER A 201 -6.57 -12.38 11.51
CA SER A 201 -7.65 -13.02 12.25
C SER A 201 -8.96 -12.26 12.08
N LYS A 202 -10.10 -12.95 12.27
CA LYS A 202 -11.43 -12.31 12.28
C LYS A 202 -11.47 -11.16 13.30
N GLU A 203 -10.92 -11.39 14.49
CA GLU A 203 -10.93 -10.46 15.63
C GLU A 203 -10.26 -9.13 15.26
N ALA A 204 -8.99 -9.18 14.82
CA ALA A 204 -8.27 -7.99 14.35
C ALA A 204 -8.98 -7.28 13.18
N HIS A 205 -9.49 -8.04 12.22
CA HIS A 205 -10.19 -7.48 11.06
C HIS A 205 -11.47 -6.74 11.46
N THR A 206 -12.27 -7.32 12.34
CA THR A 206 -13.50 -6.69 12.84
C THR A 206 -13.23 -5.52 13.76
N ALA A 207 -12.17 -5.58 14.57
CA ALA A 207 -11.78 -4.47 15.46
C ALA A 207 -11.40 -3.21 14.65
N LEU A 208 -10.67 -3.37 13.55
CA LEU A 208 -10.38 -2.27 12.62
C LEU A 208 -11.66 -1.70 12.02
N ALA A 209 -12.59 -2.55 11.56
CA ALA A 209 -13.82 -2.08 10.96
C ALA A 209 -14.70 -1.29 11.94
N VAL A 210 -14.90 -1.84 13.15
CA VAL A 210 -15.66 -1.16 14.21
C VAL A 210 -15.03 0.18 14.57
N ALA A 211 -13.71 0.24 14.75
CA ALA A 211 -13.00 1.48 15.07
C ALA A 211 -13.18 2.55 13.98
N MET A 212 -12.99 2.18 12.71
CA MET A 212 -13.09 3.12 11.60
C MET A 212 -14.52 3.63 11.41
N ASN A 213 -15.52 2.75 11.54
CA ASN A 213 -16.92 3.13 11.46
C ASN A 213 -17.31 4.10 12.59
N ALA A 214 -16.77 3.91 13.80
CA ALA A 214 -17.04 4.79 14.95
C ALA A 214 -16.51 6.23 14.73
N ILE A 215 -15.38 6.40 14.04
CA ILE A 215 -14.77 7.72 13.79
C ILE A 215 -15.15 8.31 12.42
N GLY A 216 -15.99 7.62 11.63
CA GLY A 216 -16.35 8.04 10.27
C GLY A 216 -15.21 7.96 9.25
N GLY A 217 -14.11 7.27 9.59
CA GLY A 217 -13.08 6.89 8.62
C GLY A 217 -13.48 5.59 7.91
N LYS A 218 -12.57 5.00 7.14
CA LYS A 218 -12.88 3.81 6.33
C LYS A 218 -12.00 2.62 6.68
N SER A 219 -12.57 1.43 6.68
CA SER A 219 -11.81 0.17 6.68
C SER A 219 -11.97 -0.58 5.38
N ASN A 220 -10.98 -1.40 5.03
CA ASN A 220 -10.93 -2.12 3.76
C ASN A 220 -10.89 -3.63 3.99
N SER A 221 -11.77 -4.37 3.32
CA SER A 221 -11.92 -5.83 3.45
C SER A 221 -10.68 -6.63 3.00
N GLY A 222 -9.83 -6.03 2.16
CA GLY A 222 -8.79 -6.73 1.44
C GLY A 222 -9.32 -7.82 0.50
N GLU A 223 -8.40 -8.62 -0.03
CA GLU A 223 -8.68 -9.64 -1.06
C GLU A 223 -9.35 -10.93 -0.54
N GLY A 224 -9.89 -10.90 0.69
CA GLY A 224 -10.32 -12.11 1.40
C GLY A 224 -11.81 -12.43 1.35
N GLY A 225 -12.62 -11.56 0.75
CA GLY A 225 -14.07 -11.55 0.94
C GLY A 225 -14.48 -11.03 2.30
N GLU A 226 -15.78 -10.85 2.49
CA GLU A 226 -16.37 -10.40 3.75
C GLU A 226 -17.71 -11.10 3.97
N ASP A 227 -17.94 -11.60 5.19
CA ASP A 227 -19.19 -12.26 5.55
C ASP A 227 -20.31 -11.22 5.73
N ALA A 228 -21.48 -11.48 5.15
CA ALA A 228 -22.61 -10.53 5.11
C ALA A 228 -23.15 -10.19 6.51
N GLU A 229 -23.01 -11.11 7.47
CA GLU A 229 -23.40 -10.88 8.87
C GLU A 229 -22.65 -9.70 9.51
N ARG A 230 -21.49 -9.29 8.97
CA ARG A 230 -20.73 -8.15 9.51
C ARG A 230 -21.44 -6.82 9.34
N SER A 231 -22.41 -6.76 8.43
CA SER A 231 -23.21 -5.57 8.14
C SER A 231 -24.44 -5.46 9.04
N ILE A 232 -24.72 -6.49 9.84
CA ILE A 232 -25.76 -6.45 10.87
C ILE A 232 -25.29 -5.53 12.01
N VAL A 233 -26.08 -4.50 12.28
CA VAL A 233 -25.88 -3.61 13.42
C VAL A 233 -26.10 -4.39 14.71
N ARG A 234 -25.12 -4.36 15.61
CA ARG A 234 -25.18 -5.02 16.92
C ARG A 234 -26.05 -4.24 17.90
N ALA A 235 -26.37 -4.87 19.03
CA ALA A 235 -27.18 -4.26 20.08
C ALA A 235 -26.58 -2.95 20.65
N ASP A 236 -25.25 -2.79 20.59
CA ASP A 236 -24.54 -1.57 21.01
C ASP A 236 -24.48 -0.48 19.91
N GLY A 237 -25.13 -0.71 18.76
CA GLY A 237 -25.09 0.19 17.60
C GLY A 237 -23.83 0.05 16.74
N SER A 238 -22.87 -0.80 17.13
CA SER A 238 -21.65 -1.02 16.35
C SER A 238 -21.93 -1.90 15.12
N CYS A 239 -21.19 -1.64 14.05
CA CYS A 239 -21.21 -2.45 12.84
C CYS A 239 -19.77 -2.79 12.45
N ALA A 240 -19.52 -4.05 12.07
CA ALA A 240 -18.19 -4.49 11.65
C ALA A 240 -18.05 -4.56 10.12
N ARG A 241 -18.93 -3.93 9.36
CA ARG A 241 -18.83 -3.80 7.90
C ARG A 241 -17.59 -3.00 7.53
N SER A 242 -16.83 -3.46 6.54
CA SER A 242 -15.81 -2.64 5.90
C SER A 242 -16.43 -1.75 4.82
N ALA A 243 -16.23 -0.43 4.93
CA ALA A 243 -16.74 0.57 3.97
C ALA A 243 -16.13 0.39 2.58
N ILE A 244 -14.85 0.00 2.51
CA ILE A 244 -14.16 -0.29 1.26
C ILE A 244 -14.12 -1.80 1.05
N LYS A 245 -14.60 -2.25 -0.12
CA LYS A 245 -14.63 -3.66 -0.52
C LYS A 245 -13.67 -3.85 -1.70
N GLN A 246 -12.65 -4.68 -1.52
CA GLN A 246 -11.63 -4.88 -2.55
C GLN A 246 -12.07 -5.91 -3.61
N VAL A 247 -11.74 -5.64 -4.86
CA VAL A 247 -11.86 -6.52 -6.03
C VAL A 247 -10.44 -6.78 -6.54
N ALA A 248 -9.91 -7.98 -6.26
CA ALA A 248 -8.56 -8.40 -6.63
C ALA A 248 -8.60 -9.57 -7.64
N SER A 249 -7.46 -9.90 -8.24
CA SER A 249 -7.35 -10.89 -9.33
C SER A 249 -8.01 -12.25 -9.05
N GLY A 250 -7.95 -12.75 -7.82
CA GLY A 250 -8.56 -14.02 -7.43
C GLY A 250 -10.08 -13.99 -7.25
N ARG A 251 -10.71 -12.81 -7.23
CA ARG A 251 -12.16 -12.60 -6.99
C ARG A 251 -12.73 -13.32 -5.76
N PHE A 252 -11.89 -13.63 -4.78
CA PHE A 252 -12.32 -14.33 -3.58
C PHE A 252 -13.39 -13.53 -2.82
N GLY A 253 -14.54 -14.16 -2.61
CA GLY A 253 -15.69 -13.58 -1.90
C GLY A 253 -16.34 -12.36 -2.59
N VAL A 254 -16.03 -12.12 -3.87
CA VAL A 254 -16.69 -11.08 -4.67
C VAL A 254 -18.04 -11.64 -5.14
N THR A 255 -19.12 -11.19 -4.50
CA THR A 255 -20.51 -11.57 -4.78
C THR A 255 -21.36 -10.32 -5.01
N SER A 256 -22.58 -10.46 -5.56
CA SER A 256 -23.47 -9.30 -5.75
C SER A 256 -23.72 -8.55 -4.43
N ASN A 257 -24.08 -9.27 -3.36
CA ASN A 257 -24.28 -8.67 -2.03
C ASN A 257 -23.01 -7.98 -1.49
N TYR A 258 -21.83 -8.57 -1.70
CA TYR A 258 -20.56 -7.96 -1.28
C TYR A 258 -20.28 -6.64 -2.02
N LEU A 259 -20.60 -6.55 -3.30
CA LEU A 259 -20.43 -5.35 -4.11
C LEU A 259 -21.46 -4.27 -3.75
N ALA A 260 -22.70 -4.67 -3.50
CA ALA A 260 -23.79 -3.79 -3.07
C ALA A 260 -23.54 -3.20 -1.66
N ASP A 261 -22.90 -3.97 -0.76
CA ASP A 261 -22.58 -3.58 0.61
C ASP A 261 -21.24 -2.81 0.73
N ALA A 262 -21.03 -1.84 -0.16
CA ALA A 262 -19.80 -1.04 -0.21
C ALA A 262 -20.11 0.46 -0.37
N ASP A 263 -19.30 1.31 0.28
CA ASP A 263 -19.25 2.75 -0.01
C ASP A 263 -18.16 3.04 -1.07
N GLU A 264 -17.17 2.15 -1.19
CA GLU A 264 -16.12 2.19 -2.20
C GLU A 264 -15.70 0.78 -2.62
N LEU A 265 -15.57 0.58 -3.93
CA LEU A 265 -15.07 -0.63 -4.56
C LEU A 265 -13.64 -0.40 -5.03
N GLN A 266 -12.68 -1.12 -4.47
CA GLN A 266 -11.26 -0.95 -4.80
C GLN A 266 -10.75 -2.05 -5.72
N ILE A 267 -10.46 -1.71 -6.97
CA ILE A 267 -9.72 -2.55 -7.91
C ILE A 267 -8.25 -2.57 -7.48
N LYS A 268 -7.77 -3.74 -7.07
CA LYS A 268 -6.37 -3.94 -6.65
C LYS A 268 -5.51 -4.38 -7.83
N MET A 269 -4.94 -3.41 -8.56
CA MET A 269 -3.95 -3.73 -9.61
C MET A 269 -2.67 -4.30 -9.01
N ALA A 270 -2.17 -3.70 -7.92
CA ALA A 270 -0.94 -4.14 -7.27
C ALA A 270 -0.87 -3.75 -5.78
N GLN A 271 0.18 -4.21 -5.10
CA GLN A 271 0.56 -3.76 -3.75
C GLN A 271 2.08 -3.61 -3.66
N GLY A 272 2.56 -2.64 -2.86
CA GLY A 272 3.98 -2.31 -2.80
C GLY A 272 4.90 -3.47 -2.44
N ALA A 273 4.52 -4.29 -1.45
CA ALA A 273 5.32 -5.41 -0.98
C ALA A 273 5.62 -6.50 -2.02
N LYS A 274 4.86 -6.54 -3.13
CA LYS A 274 4.97 -7.54 -4.19
C LYS A 274 4.31 -7.06 -5.48
N ALA A 275 4.79 -5.91 -5.99
CA ALA A 275 4.33 -5.41 -7.28
C ALA A 275 4.58 -6.45 -8.40
N GLY A 276 3.62 -6.57 -9.32
CA GLY A 276 3.61 -7.55 -10.41
C GLY A 276 3.27 -8.99 -9.98
N GLU A 277 2.75 -9.20 -8.77
CA GLU A 277 2.39 -10.52 -8.25
C GLU A 277 1.01 -10.52 -7.59
N GLY A 278 0.41 -11.71 -7.48
CA GLY A 278 -0.88 -11.92 -6.83
C GLY A 278 -0.82 -12.06 -5.30
N GLY A 279 -2.00 -12.09 -4.71
CA GLY A 279 -2.23 -12.47 -3.30
C GLY A 279 -1.69 -13.86 -2.97
N GLU A 280 -1.28 -14.06 -1.72
CA GLU A 280 -0.81 -15.36 -1.23
C GLU A 280 -1.38 -15.63 0.17
N LEU A 281 -2.06 -16.77 0.32
CA LEU A 281 -2.49 -17.28 1.61
C LEU A 281 -2.13 -18.77 1.70
N LEU A 282 -1.22 -19.11 2.61
CA LEU A 282 -0.79 -20.50 2.81
C LEU A 282 -1.96 -21.35 3.29
N GLY A 283 -2.02 -22.61 2.84
CA GLY A 283 -3.10 -23.55 3.15
C GLY A 283 -3.31 -23.79 4.66
N THR A 284 -2.24 -23.67 5.46
CA THR A 284 -2.31 -23.71 6.93
C THR A 284 -3.16 -22.59 7.55
N LYS A 285 -3.45 -21.54 6.79
CA LYS A 285 -4.34 -20.42 7.16
C LYS A 285 -5.69 -20.47 6.47
N VAL A 286 -5.96 -21.48 5.65
CA VAL A 286 -7.25 -21.64 4.96
C VAL A 286 -8.13 -22.56 5.80
N SER A 287 -8.65 -22.00 6.89
CA SER A 287 -9.64 -22.68 7.75
C SER A 287 -10.96 -22.90 7.01
N ALA A 288 -11.87 -23.68 7.59
CA ALA A 288 -13.20 -23.91 7.01
C ALA A 288 -13.99 -22.60 6.80
N ASP A 289 -13.91 -21.66 7.75
CA ASP A 289 -14.57 -20.35 7.60
C ASP A 289 -13.95 -19.52 6.48
N ILE A 290 -12.61 -19.49 6.39
CA ILE A 290 -11.93 -18.81 5.29
C ILE A 290 -12.30 -19.43 3.94
N ALA A 291 -12.33 -20.75 3.87
CA ALA A 291 -12.70 -21.48 2.68
C ALA A 291 -14.15 -21.17 2.25
N ARG A 292 -15.08 -21.10 3.21
CA ARG A 292 -16.47 -20.70 2.98
C ARG A 292 -16.56 -19.29 2.43
N THR A 293 -15.95 -18.31 3.10
CA THR A 293 -15.97 -16.90 2.66
C THR A 293 -15.36 -16.70 1.28
N ARG A 294 -14.36 -17.51 0.91
CA ARG A 294 -13.66 -17.42 -0.37
C ARG A 294 -14.20 -18.35 -1.45
N HIS A 295 -15.22 -19.16 -1.15
CA HIS A 295 -15.75 -20.20 -2.04
C HIS A 295 -14.65 -21.15 -2.56
N THR A 296 -13.81 -21.65 -1.66
CA THR A 296 -12.66 -22.52 -1.98
C THR A 296 -12.59 -23.73 -1.05
N THR A 297 -11.53 -24.52 -1.17
CA THR A 297 -11.33 -25.76 -0.40
C THR A 297 -10.48 -25.49 0.87
N PRO A 298 -10.91 -25.95 2.06
CA PRO A 298 -10.10 -25.86 3.28
C PRO A 298 -8.71 -26.49 3.13
N GLY A 299 -7.69 -25.88 3.73
CA GLY A 299 -6.31 -26.40 3.75
C GLY A 299 -5.52 -26.20 2.45
N VAL A 300 -6.14 -25.74 1.36
CA VAL A 300 -5.45 -25.54 0.08
C VAL A 300 -4.82 -24.15 0.04
N THR A 301 -3.52 -24.07 -0.31
CA THR A 301 -2.82 -22.80 -0.51
C THR A 301 -3.45 -22.01 -1.66
N LEU A 302 -3.79 -20.74 -1.40
CA LEU A 302 -4.36 -19.83 -2.38
C LEU A 302 -3.27 -18.90 -2.89
N VAL A 303 -2.85 -19.09 -4.14
CA VAL A 303 -2.00 -18.14 -4.87
C VAL A 303 -2.87 -17.52 -5.95
N SER A 304 -3.19 -16.23 -5.81
CA SER A 304 -3.98 -15.54 -6.81
C SER A 304 -3.18 -15.37 -8.11
N PRO A 305 -3.84 -15.36 -9.28
CA PRO A 305 -3.19 -14.96 -10.52
C PRO A 305 -2.53 -13.58 -10.37
N PRO A 306 -1.34 -13.34 -10.96
CA PRO A 306 -0.75 -12.01 -10.97
C PRO A 306 -1.64 -10.95 -11.65
N PRO A 307 -2.19 -11.18 -12.87
CA PRO A 307 -3.08 -10.21 -13.49
C PRO A 307 -4.54 -10.43 -13.07
N HIS A 308 -5.33 -9.37 -13.19
CA HIS A 308 -6.77 -9.52 -13.36
C HIS A 308 -7.04 -10.11 -14.76
N HIS A 309 -7.75 -11.23 -14.85
CA HIS A 309 -8.00 -11.89 -16.14
C HIS A 309 -9.01 -11.14 -17.02
N ASP A 310 -9.67 -10.12 -16.47
CA ASP A 310 -10.59 -9.19 -17.12
C ASP A 310 -9.98 -7.78 -17.26
N ILE A 311 -8.66 -7.63 -17.10
CA ILE A 311 -7.95 -6.37 -17.33
C ILE A 311 -6.62 -6.64 -18.03
N TYR A 312 -6.61 -6.54 -19.37
CA TYR A 312 -5.39 -6.65 -20.18
C TYR A 312 -4.98 -5.34 -20.85
N SER A 313 -5.82 -4.32 -20.72
CA SER A 313 -5.64 -3.00 -21.31
C SER A 313 -6.38 -1.94 -20.48
N ILE A 314 -6.23 -0.67 -20.85
CA ILE A 314 -6.89 0.43 -20.14
C ILE A 314 -8.40 0.46 -20.41
N GLU A 315 -8.82 0.01 -21.59
CA GLU A 315 -10.22 -0.15 -21.97
C GLU A 315 -10.90 -1.29 -21.21
N ASP A 316 -10.16 -2.36 -20.88
CA ASP A 316 -10.66 -3.42 -20.01
C ASP A 316 -10.82 -2.92 -18.56
N LEU A 317 -9.88 -2.10 -18.07
CA LEU A 317 -10.04 -1.45 -16.76
C LEU A 317 -11.29 -0.56 -16.77
N LYS A 318 -11.50 0.21 -17.84
CA LYS A 318 -12.71 1.01 -18.03
C LYS A 318 -13.96 0.14 -18.03
N GLN A 319 -13.90 -1.06 -18.62
CA GLN A 319 -15.00 -2.00 -18.57
C GLN A 319 -15.27 -2.49 -17.15
N LEU A 320 -14.26 -2.87 -16.38
CA LEU A 320 -14.48 -3.28 -14.99
C LEU A 320 -15.01 -2.13 -14.13
N ILE A 321 -14.53 -0.89 -14.31
CA ILE A 321 -15.11 0.29 -13.64
C ILE A 321 -16.59 0.45 -13.99
N TYR A 322 -16.93 0.27 -15.27
CA TYR A 322 -18.31 0.28 -15.74
C TYR A 322 -19.16 -0.80 -15.05
N ASP A 323 -18.66 -2.05 -14.98
CA ASP A 323 -19.35 -3.17 -14.36
C ASP A 323 -19.57 -2.95 -12.86
N LEU A 324 -18.56 -2.47 -12.14
CA LEU A 324 -18.65 -2.18 -10.70
C LEU A 324 -19.66 -1.06 -10.41
N LYS A 325 -19.75 -0.06 -11.29
CA LYS A 325 -20.78 0.98 -11.20
C LYS A 325 -22.18 0.51 -11.59
N SER A 326 -22.29 -0.52 -12.43
CA SER A 326 -23.59 -1.19 -12.63
C SER A 326 -23.99 -1.93 -11.37
N ALA A 327 -23.03 -2.61 -10.72
CA ALA A 327 -23.27 -3.44 -9.55
C ALA A 327 -23.53 -2.63 -8.28
N ASN A 328 -23.08 -1.37 -8.22
CA ASN A 328 -23.36 -0.44 -7.14
C ASN A 328 -23.11 1.01 -7.63
N GLU A 329 -24.18 1.71 -8.00
CA GLU A 329 -24.09 3.10 -8.49
C GLU A 329 -23.56 4.06 -7.40
N GLY A 330 -23.90 3.80 -6.13
CA GLY A 330 -23.55 4.65 -5.00
C GLY A 330 -22.09 4.55 -4.56
N ALA A 331 -21.40 3.44 -4.86
CA ALA A 331 -20.02 3.24 -4.44
C ALA A 331 -19.02 4.00 -5.32
N ARG A 332 -18.01 4.63 -4.71
CA ARG A 332 -16.83 5.12 -5.46
C ARG A 332 -16.04 3.94 -6.04
N VAL A 333 -15.44 4.10 -7.23
CA VAL A 333 -14.49 3.10 -7.75
C VAL A 333 -13.07 3.61 -7.61
N SER A 334 -12.26 2.83 -6.91
CA SER A 334 -10.89 3.12 -6.48
C SER A 334 -9.91 2.19 -7.16
N VAL A 335 -8.82 2.70 -7.73
CA VAL A 335 -7.78 1.88 -8.37
C VAL A 335 -6.49 1.98 -7.57
N LYS A 336 -6.05 0.84 -7.03
CA LYS A 336 -4.81 0.75 -6.24
C LYS A 336 -3.63 0.38 -7.14
N LEU A 337 -2.77 1.37 -7.36
CA LEU A 337 -1.50 1.29 -8.09
C LEU A 337 -0.32 1.22 -7.10
N VAL A 338 0.87 0.95 -7.63
CA VAL A 338 2.14 1.01 -6.89
C VAL A 338 3.03 2.06 -7.53
N SER A 339 3.78 2.79 -6.71
CA SER A 339 4.78 3.76 -7.16
C SER A 339 5.87 3.09 -7.99
N GLU A 340 6.05 3.57 -9.22
CA GLU A 340 7.14 3.27 -10.15
C GLU A 340 7.22 4.42 -11.18
N VAL A 341 8.31 4.54 -11.94
CA VAL A 341 8.38 5.49 -13.06
C VAL A 341 7.25 5.26 -14.05
N GLY A 342 6.56 6.33 -14.45
CA GLY A 342 5.46 6.28 -15.41
C GLY A 342 4.09 6.03 -14.77
N VAL A 343 4.00 5.84 -13.46
CA VAL A 343 2.71 5.69 -12.76
C VAL A 343 1.78 6.88 -13.00
N GLY A 344 2.32 8.09 -13.20
CA GLY A 344 1.50 9.27 -13.50
C GLY A 344 0.79 9.18 -14.85
N VAL A 345 1.42 8.56 -15.84
CA VAL A 345 0.82 8.31 -17.17
C VAL A 345 -0.29 7.27 -17.06
N VAL A 346 -0.05 6.20 -16.31
CA VAL A 346 -1.07 5.18 -16.02
C VAL A 346 -2.25 5.82 -15.30
N ALA A 347 -2.00 6.65 -14.28
CA ALA A 347 -3.03 7.36 -13.53
C ALA A 347 -3.89 8.26 -14.43
N ALA A 348 -3.31 8.95 -15.41
CA ALA A 348 -4.08 9.73 -16.38
C ALA A 348 -5.04 8.85 -17.21
N GLY A 349 -4.60 7.65 -17.60
CA GLY A 349 -5.46 6.64 -18.22
C GLY A 349 -6.58 6.18 -17.29
N VAL A 350 -6.26 5.89 -16.03
CA VAL A 350 -7.22 5.46 -14.99
C VAL A 350 -8.31 6.52 -14.75
N VAL A 351 -7.95 7.81 -14.69
CA VAL A 351 -8.95 8.89 -14.59
C VAL A 351 -9.83 8.92 -15.83
N LYS A 352 -9.25 8.82 -17.05
CA LYS A 352 -10.03 8.75 -18.30
C LYS A 352 -10.93 7.50 -18.40
N ALA A 353 -10.58 6.43 -17.69
CA ALA A 353 -11.40 5.24 -17.51
C ALA A 353 -12.54 5.43 -16.48
N LEU A 354 -12.71 6.64 -15.95
CA LEU A 354 -13.74 7.08 -15.01
C LEU A 354 -13.54 6.61 -13.56
N ALA A 355 -12.33 6.26 -13.14
CA ALA A 355 -12.09 6.02 -11.71
C ALA A 355 -12.36 7.29 -10.89
N ASP A 356 -13.01 7.14 -9.73
CA ASP A 356 -13.31 8.23 -8.80
C ASP A 356 -12.14 8.49 -7.84
N HIS A 357 -11.32 7.46 -7.63
CA HIS A 357 -10.26 7.46 -6.64
C HIS A 357 -9.03 6.66 -7.13
N ILE A 358 -7.83 7.13 -6.82
CA ILE A 358 -6.57 6.42 -7.10
C ILE A 358 -5.76 6.33 -5.81
N LEU A 359 -5.31 5.13 -5.46
CA LEU A 359 -4.33 4.91 -4.41
C LEU A 359 -2.96 4.65 -5.04
N VAL A 360 -1.95 5.43 -4.67
CA VAL A 360 -0.54 5.20 -5.03
C VAL A 360 0.16 4.59 -3.83
N ALA A 361 0.47 3.30 -3.88
CA ALA A 361 1.14 2.59 -2.79
C ALA A 361 2.67 2.66 -2.89
N GLY A 362 3.34 2.90 -1.76
CA GLY A 362 4.80 2.80 -1.65
C GLY A 362 5.29 1.36 -1.57
N HIS A 363 6.53 1.12 -2.01
CA HIS A 363 7.21 -0.18 -1.92
C HIS A 363 7.27 -0.75 -0.50
N ASP A 364 7.26 0.12 0.51
CA ASP A 364 7.39 -0.21 1.92
C ASP A 364 6.07 -0.68 2.58
N GLY A 365 5.02 -0.89 1.78
CA GLY A 365 3.76 -1.50 2.21
C GLY A 365 3.94 -2.86 2.91
N GLY A 366 3.07 -3.16 3.87
CA GLY A 366 3.09 -4.44 4.59
C GLY A 366 2.54 -5.61 3.75
N THR A 367 2.86 -6.84 4.15
CA THR A 367 2.24 -8.05 3.59
C THR A 367 2.21 -9.18 4.61
N GLY A 368 1.17 -10.02 4.54
CA GLY A 368 1.08 -11.26 5.33
C GLY A 368 1.98 -12.37 4.78
N ALA A 369 2.16 -12.41 3.46
CA ALA A 369 3.01 -13.38 2.75
C ALA A 369 3.45 -12.82 1.38
N ALA A 370 4.76 -12.87 1.12
CA ALA A 370 5.37 -12.57 -0.16
C ALA A 370 6.79 -13.15 -0.21
N ARG A 371 7.35 -13.27 -1.42
CA ARG A 371 8.77 -13.54 -1.61
C ARG A 371 9.62 -12.34 -1.18
N TRP A 372 10.80 -12.61 -0.62
CA TRP A 372 11.74 -11.55 -0.21
C TRP A 372 12.16 -10.64 -1.36
N THR A 373 12.30 -11.19 -2.56
CA THR A 373 12.64 -10.42 -3.76
C THR A 373 11.57 -9.37 -4.09
N GLY A 374 10.30 -9.68 -3.89
CA GLY A 374 9.21 -8.70 -4.02
C GLY A 374 9.29 -7.61 -2.96
N ILE A 375 9.47 -8.00 -1.69
CA ILE A 375 9.50 -7.06 -0.56
C ILE A 375 10.69 -6.08 -0.67
N LYS A 376 11.84 -6.55 -1.15
CA LYS A 376 13.09 -5.77 -1.16
C LYS A 376 13.36 -5.03 -2.46
N TYR A 377 12.86 -5.53 -3.59
CA TYR A 377 13.32 -5.07 -4.91
C TYR A 377 12.19 -4.76 -5.90
N ALA A 378 10.92 -4.66 -5.46
CA ALA A 378 9.81 -4.27 -6.33
C ALA A 378 9.07 -3.04 -5.80
N GLY A 379 8.72 -2.12 -6.71
CA GLY A 379 8.11 -0.83 -6.38
C GLY A 379 9.10 0.22 -5.90
N LEU A 380 8.62 1.45 -5.72
CA LEU A 380 9.40 2.60 -5.26
C LEU A 380 8.77 3.38 -4.10
N PRO A 381 9.52 4.32 -3.48
CA PRO A 381 8.97 5.25 -2.48
C PRO A 381 7.70 5.93 -2.98
N TRP A 382 6.69 6.03 -2.12
CA TRP A 382 5.43 6.65 -2.49
C TRP A 382 5.58 8.14 -2.76
N GLU A 383 6.60 8.79 -2.18
CA GLU A 383 6.91 10.20 -2.40
C GLU A 383 7.04 10.48 -3.91
N LEU A 384 7.81 9.65 -4.61
CA LEU A 384 8.06 9.79 -6.05
C LEU A 384 6.78 9.54 -6.87
N GLY A 385 6.10 8.43 -6.63
CA GLY A 385 4.91 8.05 -7.41
C GLY A 385 3.72 8.97 -7.16
N LEU A 386 3.55 9.45 -5.92
CA LEU A 386 2.48 10.38 -5.55
C LEU A 386 2.69 11.72 -6.23
N ALA A 387 3.88 12.30 -6.14
CA ALA A 387 4.18 13.59 -6.77
C ALA A 387 4.06 13.48 -8.30
N GLU A 388 4.63 12.43 -8.92
CA GLU A 388 4.51 12.21 -10.36
C GLU A 388 3.04 12.10 -10.81
N THR A 389 2.22 11.36 -10.04
CA THR A 389 0.79 11.22 -10.30
C THR A 389 0.08 12.57 -10.20
N HIS A 390 0.30 13.30 -9.11
CA HIS A 390 -0.30 14.60 -8.87
C HIS A 390 0.05 15.60 -9.98
N GLN A 391 1.34 15.76 -10.27
CA GLN A 391 1.87 16.67 -11.29
C GLN A 391 1.35 16.30 -12.68
N THR A 392 1.37 15.01 -13.05
CA THR A 392 0.88 14.55 -14.37
C THR A 392 -0.60 14.81 -14.55
N LEU A 393 -1.42 14.58 -13.52
CA LEU A 393 -2.86 14.83 -13.60
C LEU A 393 -3.17 16.32 -13.70
N VAL A 394 -2.41 17.19 -13.03
CA VAL A 394 -2.56 18.65 -13.16
C VAL A 394 -2.16 19.11 -14.57
N LEU A 395 -1.01 18.66 -15.07
CA LEU A 395 -0.57 18.97 -16.43
C LEU A 395 -1.62 18.58 -17.49
N ASN A 396 -2.34 17.48 -17.27
CA ASN A 396 -3.37 17.00 -18.19
C ASN A 396 -4.77 17.59 -17.95
N GLY A 397 -4.99 18.42 -16.93
CA GLY A 397 -6.32 18.95 -16.61
C GLY A 397 -7.29 17.89 -16.05
N LEU A 398 -6.75 16.82 -15.46
CA LEU A 398 -7.51 15.67 -14.97
C LEU A 398 -7.60 15.61 -13.44
N ARG A 399 -6.74 16.35 -12.73
CA ARG A 399 -6.60 16.26 -11.26
C ARG A 399 -7.89 16.62 -10.50
N GLY A 400 -8.76 17.45 -11.09
CA GLY A 400 -10.05 17.82 -10.52
C GLY A 400 -11.08 16.69 -10.40
N ARG A 401 -10.86 15.57 -11.10
CA ARG A 401 -11.86 14.49 -11.28
C ARG A 401 -11.66 13.26 -10.41
N VAL A 402 -10.64 13.28 -9.54
CA VAL A 402 -10.19 12.10 -8.82
C VAL A 402 -9.65 12.49 -7.46
N VAL A 403 -9.96 11.67 -6.45
CA VAL A 403 -9.30 11.74 -5.14
C VAL A 403 -8.01 10.93 -5.18
N LEU A 404 -6.89 11.53 -4.74
CA LEU A 404 -5.63 10.81 -4.60
C LEU A 404 -5.42 10.34 -3.15
N GLN A 405 -5.13 9.05 -2.98
CA GLN A 405 -4.69 8.47 -1.71
C GLN A 405 -3.25 7.97 -1.83
N THR A 406 -2.52 8.00 -0.72
CA THR A 406 -1.25 7.27 -0.60
C THR A 406 -1.23 6.34 0.61
N ASP A 407 -0.48 5.26 0.52
CA ASP A 407 -0.12 4.39 1.64
C ASP A 407 1.35 3.93 1.53
N GLY A 408 1.92 3.45 2.63
CA GLY A 408 3.34 3.07 2.69
C GLY A 408 4.01 3.60 3.94
N GLN A 409 3.95 2.81 5.02
CA GLN A 409 4.50 3.15 6.36
C GLN A 409 4.25 4.60 6.79
N LEU A 410 3.04 5.13 6.55
CA LEU A 410 2.58 6.36 7.19
C LEU A 410 2.37 6.08 8.69
N LYS A 411 3.05 6.85 9.54
CA LYS A 411 3.18 6.54 10.97
C LYS A 411 2.97 7.73 11.88
N THR A 412 3.26 8.93 11.40
CA THR A 412 3.25 10.17 12.17
C THR A 412 2.50 11.26 11.42
N ALA A 413 2.07 12.30 12.13
CA ALA A 413 1.40 13.44 11.51
C ALA A 413 2.26 14.14 10.45
N ARG A 414 3.59 14.12 10.64
CA ARG A 414 4.54 14.61 9.65
C ARG A 414 4.50 13.82 8.34
N ASP A 415 4.37 12.50 8.40
CA ASP A 415 4.21 11.68 7.18
C ASP A 415 2.92 12.07 6.43
N VAL A 416 1.82 12.29 7.16
CA VAL A 416 0.53 12.70 6.61
C VAL A 416 0.61 14.11 5.99
N ALA A 417 1.24 15.06 6.69
CA ALA A 417 1.45 16.41 6.19
C ALA A 417 2.25 16.41 4.89
N ILE A 418 3.38 15.68 4.84
CA ILE A 418 4.19 15.56 3.62
C ILE A 418 3.38 14.94 2.49
N ALA A 419 2.63 13.87 2.76
CA ALA A 419 1.75 13.26 1.76
C ALA A 419 0.70 14.25 1.22
N ALA A 420 0.11 15.08 2.09
CA ALA A 420 -0.85 16.11 1.68
C ALA A 420 -0.19 17.16 0.77
N LEU A 421 0.96 17.69 1.20
CA LEU A 421 1.72 18.71 0.45
C LEU A 421 2.22 18.18 -0.90
N LEU A 422 2.49 16.87 -1.01
CA LEU A 422 2.81 16.19 -2.28
C LEU A 422 1.59 15.81 -3.14
N GLY A 423 0.36 16.06 -2.65
CA GLY A 423 -0.86 16.00 -3.46
C GLY A 423 -1.91 14.97 -3.06
N ALA A 424 -1.72 14.22 -1.96
CA ALA A 424 -2.72 13.29 -1.44
C ALA A 424 -3.86 14.00 -0.68
N GLU A 425 -5.07 13.45 -0.78
CA GLU A 425 -6.29 13.91 -0.10
C GLU A 425 -6.78 12.92 0.97
N GLU A 426 -6.42 11.65 0.82
CA GLU A 426 -6.72 10.55 1.75
C GLU A 426 -5.43 9.75 2.08
N PHE A 427 -5.42 9.06 3.21
CA PHE A 427 -4.21 8.44 3.76
C PHE A 427 -4.50 7.01 4.26
N GLY A 428 -3.73 6.04 3.77
CA GLY A 428 -3.88 4.63 4.13
C GLY A 428 -2.88 4.16 5.20
N PHE A 429 -3.39 3.44 6.20
CA PHE A 429 -2.62 2.93 7.34
C PHE A 429 -2.87 1.45 7.55
N ALA A 430 -1.84 0.61 7.40
CA ALA A 430 -1.95 -0.83 7.63
C ALA A 430 -1.19 -1.25 8.90
N THR A 431 0.14 -1.11 8.88
CA THR A 431 1.01 -1.57 9.95
C THR A 431 0.73 -0.89 11.30
N ALA A 432 0.59 0.44 11.32
CA ALA A 432 0.42 1.19 12.57
C ALA A 432 -0.88 0.81 13.32
N PRO A 433 -2.07 0.72 12.67
CA PRO A 433 -3.26 0.19 13.31
C PRO A 433 -3.11 -1.25 13.82
N LEU A 434 -2.39 -2.13 13.11
CA LEU A 434 -2.10 -3.48 13.63
C LEU A 434 -1.18 -3.43 14.87
N VAL A 435 -0.22 -2.51 14.92
CA VAL A 435 0.62 -2.29 16.11
C VAL A 435 -0.21 -1.79 17.27
N ALA A 436 -1.14 -0.85 17.05
CA ALA A 436 -2.10 -0.37 18.04
C ALA A 436 -2.96 -1.52 18.60
N LEU A 437 -3.40 -2.46 17.74
CA LEU A 437 -4.09 -3.68 18.15
C LEU A 437 -3.19 -4.71 18.85
N GLY A 438 -1.87 -4.55 18.81
CA GLY A 438 -0.92 -5.35 19.59
C GLY A 438 0.14 -6.10 18.80
N CYS A 439 0.30 -5.85 17.50
CA CYS A 439 1.37 -6.46 16.72
C CYS A 439 2.74 -6.10 17.31
N VAL A 440 3.52 -7.12 17.65
CA VAL A 440 4.90 -6.97 18.15
C VAL A 440 5.97 -7.13 17.05
N TYR A 441 5.54 -7.05 15.79
CA TYR A 441 6.38 -6.97 14.59
C TYR A 441 7.39 -8.12 14.40
N LEU A 442 7.00 -9.35 14.74
CA LEU A 442 7.85 -10.56 14.62
C LEU A 442 8.14 -11.02 13.17
N ARG A 443 7.42 -10.48 12.18
CA ARG A 443 7.50 -10.85 10.75
C ARG A 443 7.28 -12.35 10.44
N ARG A 444 6.49 -13.04 11.27
CA ARG A 444 6.09 -14.45 11.10
C ARG A 444 4.63 -14.61 10.63
N CYS A 445 4.07 -13.58 10.00
CA CYS A 445 2.66 -13.54 9.59
C CYS A 445 2.25 -14.71 8.66
N HIS A 446 3.17 -15.14 7.82
CA HIS A 446 2.97 -16.27 6.89
C HIS A 446 2.96 -17.62 7.59
N GLN A 447 3.58 -17.77 8.78
CA GLN A 447 3.77 -19.07 9.45
C GLN A 447 2.55 -19.56 10.23
N ASN A 448 1.46 -18.79 10.25
CA ASN A 448 0.29 -19.05 11.11
C ASN A 448 0.62 -19.10 12.62
N SER A 449 1.76 -18.54 13.04
CA SER A 449 2.28 -18.64 14.40
C SER A 449 2.33 -17.28 15.10
N CYS A 450 1.34 -16.42 14.86
CA CYS A 450 1.30 -15.08 15.46
C CYS A 450 1.04 -15.17 16.97
N ALA A 451 2.04 -14.79 17.79
CA ALA A 451 1.98 -14.93 19.24
C ALA A 451 0.89 -14.09 19.94
N VAL A 452 0.34 -13.10 19.24
CA VAL A 452 -0.63 -12.12 19.77
C VAL A 452 -1.99 -12.18 19.06
N GLY A 453 -2.26 -13.28 18.35
CA GLY A 453 -3.58 -13.53 17.76
C GLY A 453 -3.96 -12.69 16.54
N ILE A 454 -3.06 -11.86 15.98
CA ILE A 454 -3.40 -10.95 14.86
C ILE A 454 -3.28 -11.64 13.50
N ALA A 455 -2.12 -12.21 13.16
CA ALA A 455 -1.84 -12.74 11.82
C ALA A 455 -1.89 -14.27 11.79
N THR A 456 -2.95 -14.85 12.37
CA THR A 456 -3.13 -16.30 12.52
C THR A 456 -4.59 -16.70 12.40
N GLN A 457 -4.83 -17.92 11.92
CA GLN A 457 -6.13 -18.60 11.93
C GLN A 457 -6.19 -19.76 12.93
N ASP A 458 -5.09 -20.01 13.65
CA ASP A 458 -5.04 -20.96 14.75
C ASP A 458 -5.95 -20.49 15.91
N PRO A 459 -6.93 -21.30 16.36
CA PRO A 459 -7.86 -20.88 17.42
C PRO A 459 -7.19 -20.56 18.76
N GLU A 460 -6.18 -21.32 19.18
CA GLU A 460 -5.49 -21.10 20.45
C GLU A 460 -4.69 -19.80 20.43
N LEU A 461 -4.06 -19.48 19.30
CA LEU A 461 -3.35 -18.21 19.13
C LEU A 461 -4.32 -17.03 18.97
N ARG A 462 -5.44 -17.20 18.28
CA ARG A 462 -6.50 -16.18 18.17
C ARG A 462 -7.09 -15.83 19.54
N ALA A 463 -7.23 -16.80 20.44
CA ALA A 463 -7.67 -16.55 21.82
C ALA A 463 -6.75 -15.60 22.60
N LYS A 464 -5.51 -15.37 22.14
CA LYS A 464 -4.55 -14.42 22.73
C LYS A 464 -4.71 -12.99 22.21
N PHE A 465 -5.63 -12.74 21.28
CA PHE A 465 -5.89 -11.40 20.77
C PHE A 465 -6.49 -10.53 21.88
N GLY A 466 -5.75 -9.47 22.25
CA GLY A 466 -6.15 -8.51 23.28
C GLY A 466 -6.35 -7.09 22.75
N GLY A 467 -6.40 -6.91 21.43
CA GLY A 467 -6.64 -5.60 20.81
C GLY A 467 -8.10 -5.17 20.95
N GLN A 468 -8.33 -3.87 21.07
CA GLN A 468 -9.67 -3.28 21.17
C GLN A 468 -9.83 -2.17 20.13
N PRO A 469 -11.06 -1.93 19.60
CA PRO A 469 -11.32 -0.83 18.67
C PRO A 469 -10.82 0.53 19.20
N GLU A 470 -10.94 0.78 20.50
CA GLU A 470 -10.54 2.02 21.18
C GLU A 470 -9.05 2.31 21.01
N HIS A 471 -8.19 1.28 20.96
CA HIS A 471 -6.76 1.47 20.72
C HIS A 471 -6.49 2.08 19.33
N VAL A 472 -7.30 1.69 18.33
CA VAL A 472 -7.19 2.22 16.97
C VAL A 472 -7.79 3.63 16.89
N ILE A 473 -8.90 3.87 17.60
CA ILE A 473 -9.50 5.21 17.72
C ILE A 473 -8.50 6.18 18.36
N ASN A 474 -7.87 5.79 19.46
CA ASN A 474 -6.85 6.59 20.16
C ASN A 474 -5.65 6.90 19.25
N PHE A 475 -5.17 5.91 18.48
CA PHE A 475 -4.11 6.13 17.49
C PHE A 475 -4.48 7.23 16.49
N PHE A 476 -5.68 7.15 15.90
CA PHE A 476 -6.12 8.14 14.90
C PHE A 476 -6.44 9.50 15.51
N HIS A 477 -6.94 9.54 16.74
CA HIS A 477 -7.14 10.79 17.48
C HIS A 477 -5.81 11.51 17.68
N TYR A 478 -4.79 10.85 18.25
CA TYR A 478 -3.48 11.48 18.46
C TYR A 478 -2.81 11.88 17.15
N LEU A 479 -2.88 11.03 16.13
CA LEU A 479 -2.33 11.34 14.80
C LEU A 479 -2.99 12.59 14.19
N ALA A 480 -4.31 12.71 14.31
CA ALA A 480 -5.05 13.85 13.78
C ALA A 480 -4.79 15.14 14.59
N GLU A 481 -4.72 15.08 15.92
CA GLU A 481 -4.39 16.27 16.74
C GLU A 481 -2.97 16.78 16.49
N ASP A 482 -2.00 15.88 16.32
CA ASP A 482 -0.65 16.27 15.91
C ASP A 482 -0.67 16.91 14.51
N LEU A 483 -1.48 16.37 13.57
CA LEU A 483 -1.63 16.96 12.25
C LEU A 483 -2.24 18.37 12.32
N ARG A 484 -3.26 18.59 13.17
CA ARG A 484 -3.85 19.93 13.38
C ARG A 484 -2.80 20.93 13.84
N THR A 485 -1.90 20.50 14.72
CA THR A 485 -0.79 21.33 15.20
C THR A 485 0.16 21.71 14.07
N LEU A 486 0.49 20.77 13.18
CA LEU A 486 1.31 21.05 11.99
C LEU A 486 0.58 21.97 11.00
N MET A 487 -0.71 21.73 10.77
CA MET A 487 -1.56 22.59 9.92
C MET A 487 -1.60 24.02 10.42
N ALA A 488 -1.81 24.22 11.72
CA ALA A 488 -1.81 25.54 12.36
C ALA A 488 -0.49 26.28 12.13
N ARG A 489 0.65 25.60 12.33
CA ARG A 489 1.99 26.16 12.13
C ARG A 489 2.26 26.52 10.66
N LEU A 490 1.79 25.69 9.73
CA LEU A 490 1.93 25.90 8.29
C LEU A 490 0.92 26.91 7.71
N GLY A 491 -0.09 27.32 8.49
CA GLY A 491 -1.08 28.32 8.08
C GLY A 491 -2.32 27.77 7.35
N PHE A 492 -2.63 26.49 7.50
CA PHE A 492 -3.76 25.84 6.83
C PHE A 492 -4.90 25.55 7.81
N CYS A 493 -6.13 25.93 7.45
CA CYS A 493 -7.32 25.64 8.26
C CYS A 493 -7.92 24.26 7.91
N THR A 494 -7.69 23.76 6.70
CA THR A 494 -8.20 22.45 6.25
C THR A 494 -7.14 21.65 5.52
N VAL A 495 -7.21 20.31 5.57
CA VAL A 495 -6.27 19.42 4.83
C VAL A 495 -6.36 19.71 3.34
N ARG A 496 -7.56 20.05 2.84
CA ARG A 496 -7.77 20.42 1.43
C ARG A 496 -6.91 21.61 1.02
N GLU A 497 -6.72 22.60 1.88
CA GLU A 497 -5.84 23.74 1.61
C GLU A 497 -4.37 23.36 1.57
N MET A 498 -3.96 22.23 2.14
CA MET A 498 -2.57 21.74 2.05
C MET A 498 -2.28 21.03 0.72
N VAL A 499 -3.30 20.53 0.03
CA VAL A 499 -3.11 19.55 -1.05
C VAL A 499 -2.30 20.14 -2.21
N GLY A 500 -1.10 19.60 -2.43
CA GLY A 500 -0.22 19.99 -3.54
C GLY A 500 0.61 21.25 -3.30
N HIS A 501 0.64 21.78 -2.06
CA HIS A 501 1.49 22.90 -1.66
C HIS A 501 2.94 22.47 -1.37
N ALA A 502 3.59 21.86 -2.36
CA ALA A 502 4.95 21.32 -2.26
C ALA A 502 6.02 22.38 -1.93
N GLU A 503 5.74 23.67 -2.17
CA GLU A 503 6.59 24.79 -1.77
C GLU A 503 6.72 24.94 -0.24
N ARG A 504 5.82 24.32 0.54
CA ARG A 504 5.93 24.24 2.01
C ARG A 504 6.84 23.10 2.48
N LEU A 505 7.59 22.50 1.55
CA LEU A 505 8.60 21.48 1.81
C LEU A 505 9.95 21.97 1.31
N ARG A 506 11.00 21.65 2.06
CA ARG A 506 12.39 21.88 1.66
C ARG A 506 13.24 20.66 1.95
N VAL A 507 14.38 20.53 1.28
CA VAL A 507 15.38 19.52 1.64
C VAL A 507 16.12 20.01 2.88
N ARG A 508 16.30 19.13 3.87
CA ARG A 508 17.02 19.45 5.10
C ARG A 508 18.47 19.85 4.80
N THR A 509 18.97 20.85 5.50
CA THR A 509 20.30 21.42 5.26
C THR A 509 21.44 20.64 5.92
N ASP A 510 21.13 19.87 6.96
CA ASP A 510 22.08 19.03 7.70
C ASP A 510 22.27 17.64 7.08
N TYR A 511 21.65 17.37 5.92
CA TYR A 511 21.92 16.16 5.15
C TYR A 511 23.19 16.32 4.31
N ALA A 512 24.30 15.80 4.84
CA ALA A 512 25.52 15.56 4.08
C ALA A 512 25.74 14.05 3.98
N SER A 513 25.59 13.50 2.78
CA SER A 513 25.88 12.09 2.52
C SER A 513 27.27 11.94 1.93
N ALA A 514 28.13 11.15 2.59
CA ALA A 514 29.41 10.72 2.03
C ALA A 514 29.25 9.91 0.73
N LYS A 515 28.02 9.44 0.44
CA LYS A 515 27.68 8.65 -0.75
C LYS A 515 27.15 9.49 -1.91
N GLY A 516 27.17 10.82 -1.81
CA GLY A 516 26.64 11.73 -2.83
C GLY A 516 25.26 12.29 -2.46
N ALA A 517 24.95 13.47 -3.00
CA ALA A 517 23.69 14.16 -2.76
C ALA A 517 22.59 13.63 -3.68
N LEU A 518 21.36 13.55 -3.14
CA LEU A 518 20.17 13.30 -3.94
C LEU A 518 19.57 14.63 -4.41
N ASP A 519 19.05 14.66 -5.62
CA ASP A 519 18.28 15.78 -6.15
C ASP A 519 16.79 15.50 -6.00
N LEU A 520 16.13 16.25 -5.11
CA LEU A 520 14.69 16.14 -4.86
C LEU A 520 13.90 17.32 -5.45
N SER A 521 14.52 18.16 -6.29
CA SER A 521 13.87 19.37 -6.84
C SER A 521 12.59 19.05 -7.62
N SER A 522 12.61 17.97 -8.42
CA SER A 522 11.45 17.52 -9.20
C SER A 522 10.26 17.09 -8.33
N LEU A 523 10.53 16.52 -7.15
CA LEU A 523 9.51 16.16 -6.16
C LEU A 523 8.82 17.41 -5.59
N LEU A 524 9.59 18.48 -5.40
CA LEU A 524 9.16 19.70 -4.73
C LEU A 524 8.55 20.75 -5.67
N GLN A 525 8.47 20.46 -6.98
CA GLN A 525 7.84 21.37 -7.94
C GLN A 525 6.34 21.53 -7.65
N PRO A 526 5.86 22.74 -7.30
CA PRO A 526 4.45 22.94 -6.98
C PRO A 526 3.57 22.79 -8.22
N ALA A 527 2.59 21.88 -8.16
CA ALA A 527 1.80 21.55 -9.33
C ALA A 527 0.89 22.70 -9.81
N HIS A 528 0.46 23.58 -8.91
CA HIS A 528 -0.34 24.75 -9.25
C HIS A 528 0.40 25.76 -10.14
N GLU A 529 1.74 25.76 -10.11
CA GLU A 529 2.58 26.57 -11.00
C GLU A 529 2.79 25.92 -12.37
N MET A 530 2.72 24.58 -12.44
CA MET A 530 2.93 23.82 -13.68
C MET A 530 1.84 24.07 -14.72
N ARG A 531 0.58 24.28 -14.27
CA ARG A 531 -0.53 24.65 -15.15
C ARG A 531 -1.56 25.51 -14.41
N ARG A 532 -1.45 26.83 -14.59
CA ARG A 532 -2.36 27.81 -13.96
C ARG A 532 -3.82 27.59 -14.37
N GLY A 533 -4.73 27.76 -13.41
CA GLY A 533 -6.19 27.67 -13.62
C GLY A 533 -6.76 26.24 -13.63
N VAL A 534 -5.93 25.22 -13.41
CA VAL A 534 -6.36 23.83 -13.26
C VAL A 534 -6.47 23.47 -11.77
N ALA A 535 -7.49 22.69 -11.41
CA ALA A 535 -7.66 22.19 -10.06
C ALA A 535 -6.49 21.28 -9.63
N THR A 536 -6.01 21.45 -8.40
CA THR A 536 -4.94 20.62 -7.80
C THR A 536 -5.47 19.53 -6.86
N HIS A 537 -6.76 19.52 -6.58
CA HIS A 537 -7.46 18.52 -5.77
C HIS A 537 -8.80 18.18 -6.41
N SER A 538 -9.50 17.16 -5.91
CA SER A 538 -10.79 16.74 -6.45
C SER A 538 -11.85 17.82 -6.21
N VAL A 539 -12.49 18.29 -7.29
CA VAL A 539 -13.54 19.33 -7.27
C VAL A 539 -14.79 18.94 -8.05
N GLU A 540 -14.71 17.89 -8.86
CA GLU A 540 -15.83 17.37 -9.65
C GLU A 540 -15.92 15.85 -9.55
N GLN A 541 -17.13 15.32 -9.75
CA GLN A 541 -17.41 13.88 -9.76
C GLN A 541 -17.39 13.34 -11.19
N GLN A 542 -16.97 12.08 -11.35
CA GLN A 542 -17.03 11.39 -12.64
C GLN A 542 -18.49 11.17 -13.06
N GLN A 543 -18.72 11.19 -14.38
CA GLN A 543 -20.04 10.96 -14.96
C GLN A 543 -20.09 9.52 -15.54
N HIS A 544 -20.83 8.64 -14.87
CA HIS A 544 -20.87 7.19 -15.16
C HIS A 544 -22.09 6.75 -15.99
N ASP A 545 -23.09 7.63 -16.16
CA ASP A 545 -24.33 7.42 -16.91
C ASP A 545 -24.98 6.03 -16.64
N VAL A 546 -25.24 5.72 -15.37
CA VAL A 546 -25.88 4.45 -14.97
C VAL A 546 -27.35 4.42 -15.40
N ALA A 547 -28.09 5.51 -15.20
CA ALA A 547 -29.47 5.65 -15.64
C ALA A 547 -29.66 5.50 -17.16
N GLY A 548 -28.63 5.82 -17.96
CA GLY A 548 -28.64 5.66 -19.41
C GLY A 548 -28.51 4.21 -19.89
N ARG A 549 -28.15 3.25 -19.03
CA ARG A 549 -27.92 1.84 -19.39
C ARG A 549 -29.23 1.11 -19.70
N LEU A 550 -29.15 0.10 -20.57
CA LEU A 550 -30.34 -0.59 -21.07
C LEU A 550 -31.16 -1.25 -19.94
N ASP A 551 -30.50 -1.96 -19.03
CA ASP A 551 -31.14 -2.63 -17.89
C ASP A 551 -31.70 -1.62 -16.86
N ALA A 552 -31.00 -0.51 -16.62
CA ALA A 552 -31.52 0.58 -15.77
C ALA A 552 -32.85 1.15 -16.29
N ARG A 553 -33.01 1.28 -17.62
CA ARG A 553 -34.27 1.75 -18.25
C ARG A 553 -35.43 0.77 -18.09
N LEU A 554 -35.16 -0.49 -17.77
CA LEU A 554 -36.19 -1.51 -17.53
C LEU A 554 -36.70 -1.52 -16.08
N LEU A 555 -35.96 -0.92 -15.13
CA LEU A 555 -36.34 -0.91 -13.71
C LEU A 555 -37.77 -0.42 -13.44
N PRO A 556 -38.29 0.65 -14.08
CA PRO A 556 -39.68 1.07 -13.85
C PRO A 556 -40.71 0.01 -14.23
N GLN A 557 -40.43 -0.82 -15.24
CA GLN A 557 -41.32 -1.91 -15.66
C GLN A 557 -41.22 -3.13 -14.72
N LEU A 558 -40.09 -3.28 -14.03
CA LEU A 558 -39.80 -4.39 -13.12
C LEU A 558 -40.09 -4.07 -11.65
N GLN A 559 -40.49 -2.84 -11.32
CA GLN A 559 -40.62 -2.38 -9.94
C GLN A 559 -41.60 -3.22 -9.12
N GLU A 560 -42.74 -3.61 -9.69
CA GLU A 560 -43.72 -4.47 -9.01
C GLU A 560 -43.15 -5.87 -8.71
N ALA A 561 -42.37 -6.43 -9.63
CA ALA A 561 -41.73 -7.74 -9.45
C ALA A 561 -40.62 -7.69 -8.40
N LEU A 562 -39.77 -6.67 -8.45
CA LEU A 562 -38.66 -6.48 -7.50
C LEU A 562 -39.16 -6.28 -6.06
N GLN A 563 -40.23 -5.50 -5.87
CA GLN A 563 -40.78 -5.22 -4.54
C GLN A 563 -41.76 -6.28 -4.05
N GLY A 564 -42.56 -6.85 -4.95
CA GLY A 564 -43.63 -7.79 -4.64
C GLY A 564 -43.22 -9.26 -4.67
N GLY A 565 -42.02 -9.59 -5.17
CA GLY A 565 -41.55 -10.96 -5.33
C GLY A 565 -42.35 -11.76 -6.38
N THR A 566 -42.97 -11.07 -7.33
CA THR A 566 -43.72 -11.68 -8.44
C THR A 566 -42.83 -11.92 -9.66
N THR A 567 -43.29 -12.74 -10.60
CA THR A 567 -42.59 -12.96 -11.87
C THR A 567 -42.94 -11.85 -12.87
N ALA A 568 -41.95 -11.39 -13.65
CA ALA A 568 -42.14 -10.47 -14.77
C ALA A 568 -41.42 -10.99 -16.02
N ASP A 569 -42.04 -10.80 -17.17
CA ASP A 569 -41.50 -11.15 -18.49
C ASP A 569 -41.33 -9.88 -19.32
N ILE A 570 -40.12 -9.65 -19.85
CA ILE A 570 -39.79 -8.50 -20.69
C ILE A 570 -39.02 -8.99 -21.93
N GLU A 571 -39.44 -8.49 -23.09
CA GLU A 571 -38.71 -8.65 -24.35
C GLU A 571 -37.95 -7.36 -24.67
N VAL A 572 -36.64 -7.47 -24.87
CA VAL A 572 -35.76 -6.33 -25.17
C VAL A 572 -34.71 -6.72 -26.21
N ALA A 573 -34.44 -5.82 -27.15
CA ALA A 573 -33.35 -5.98 -28.11
C ALA A 573 -32.02 -5.59 -27.47
N ILE A 574 -31.01 -6.46 -27.58
CA ILE A 574 -29.66 -6.24 -27.03
C ILE A 574 -28.65 -6.21 -28.18
N GLY A 575 -27.81 -5.18 -28.22
CA GLY A 575 -26.69 -5.02 -29.14
C GLY A 575 -25.33 -5.10 -28.46
N ASN A 576 -24.26 -4.96 -29.24
CA ASN A 576 -22.88 -4.99 -28.72
C ASN A 576 -22.50 -3.76 -27.87
N THR A 577 -23.28 -2.67 -27.93
CA THR A 577 -23.10 -1.46 -27.12
C THR A 577 -23.70 -1.59 -25.72
N ASP A 578 -24.63 -2.53 -25.52
CA ASP A 578 -25.37 -2.76 -24.28
C ASP A 578 -24.57 -3.66 -23.34
N ARG A 579 -23.53 -3.07 -22.74
CA ARG A 579 -22.56 -3.79 -21.91
C ARG A 579 -23.12 -4.04 -20.50
N ALA A 580 -22.66 -5.10 -19.85
CA ALA A 580 -23.03 -5.48 -18.48
C ALA A 580 -24.55 -5.62 -18.22
N PHE A 581 -25.34 -5.94 -19.25
CA PHE A 581 -26.79 -6.06 -19.13
C PHE A 581 -27.21 -7.04 -18.03
N GLY A 582 -28.13 -6.61 -17.16
CA GLY A 582 -28.65 -7.36 -16.03
C GLY A 582 -27.88 -7.10 -14.73
N THR A 583 -26.75 -6.41 -14.78
CA THR A 583 -25.97 -6.11 -13.57
C THR A 583 -26.64 -5.05 -12.71
N VAL A 584 -27.22 -4.00 -13.31
CA VAL A 584 -27.99 -3.00 -12.56
C VAL A 584 -29.23 -3.65 -11.95
N LEU A 585 -29.89 -4.52 -12.72
CA LEU A 585 -31.03 -5.28 -12.21
C LEU A 585 -30.64 -6.18 -11.03
N SER A 586 -29.46 -6.80 -11.07
CA SER A 586 -28.97 -7.67 -9.98
C SER A 586 -28.64 -6.92 -8.69
N TYR A 587 -28.48 -5.59 -8.74
CA TYR A 587 -28.25 -4.76 -7.55
C TYR A 587 -29.56 -4.44 -6.80
N HIS A 588 -30.65 -4.26 -7.55
CA HIS A 588 -32.00 -4.01 -7.03
C HIS A 588 -32.71 -5.29 -6.64
#